data_AF-Q3LVG3-F1
#
_entry.id   AF-Q3LVG3-F1
#
_cell.length_a   1.000
_cell.length_b   1.000
_cell.length_c   1.000
_cell.angle_alpha   90.00
_cell.angle_beta   90.00
_cell.angle_gamma   90.00
#
_symmetry.space_group_name_H-M   'P 1'
#
loop_
_entity.id
_entity.type
_entity.pdbx_description
1 polymer ?
#
loop_
_entity_poly.entity_id
_entity_poly.type
_entity_poly.pdbx_seq_one_letter_code
_entity_poly.pdbx_strand_id
1 'polypeptide(L)' 'NDGQAKITPRAYDESYAEDEDEHGETLCGSCGGNYSGDEFWIGCDICERWYHGKCVKITPAKAESI' A
#
# COMPACT_ATOMS: atom_id res chain seq x y z
N ASN A 1 52.48 17.48 -0.09
CA ASN A 1 51.10 17.79 -0.53
C ASN A 1 50.75 16.78 -1.60
N ASP A 2 49.61 16.13 -1.41
CA ASP A 2 48.83 15.33 -2.37
C ASP A 2 49.33 13.92 -2.75
N GLY A 3 48.87 12.96 -1.93
CA GLY A 3 48.89 11.54 -2.22
C GLY A 3 47.94 11.17 -3.36
N GLN A 4 48.39 10.22 -4.18
CA GLN A 4 47.67 9.78 -5.35
C GLN A 4 46.80 8.56 -5.02
N ALA A 5 45.50 8.74 -4.87
CA ALA A 5 44.51 7.67 -4.81
C ALA A 5 43.83 7.51 -6.18
N LYS A 6 43.89 6.29 -6.71
CA LYS A 6 43.23 5.86 -7.94
C LYS A 6 41.91 5.23 -7.54
N ILE A 7 40.76 5.74 -7.97
CA ILE A 7 39.50 4.98 -7.89
C ILE A 7 38.47 5.45 -8.94
N THR A 8 38.43 4.67 -10.02
CA THR A 8 37.26 4.22 -10.82
C THR A 8 36.11 5.19 -11.14
N PRO A 9 35.88 5.51 -12.44
CA PRO A 9 34.65 6.14 -12.90
C PRO A 9 33.56 5.07 -13.11
N ARG A 10 32.51 5.09 -12.29
CA ARG A 10 31.18 4.61 -12.69
C ARG A 10 30.14 5.55 -12.10
N ALA A 11 29.84 6.61 -12.85
CA ALA A 11 28.52 7.19 -12.83
C ALA A 11 27.56 6.12 -13.38
N TYR A 12 26.94 5.39 -12.47
CA TYR A 12 25.88 4.41 -12.68
C TYR A 12 24.93 4.69 -11.51
N ASP A 13 23.89 5.49 -11.73
CA ASP A 13 22.58 5.05 -12.21
C ASP A 13 21.63 5.14 -11.00
N GLU A 14 20.53 5.86 -11.18
CA GLU A 14 19.31 5.84 -10.36
C GLU A 14 19.45 5.32 -8.91
N SER A 15 19.74 6.19 -7.93
CA SER A 15 19.25 5.96 -6.58
C SER A 15 17.87 6.60 -6.48
N TYR A 16 16.88 5.83 -6.95
CA TYR A 16 15.54 5.68 -6.43
C TYR A 16 15.05 6.82 -5.53
N ALA A 17 13.98 7.49 -5.99
CA ALA A 17 13.14 8.32 -5.14
C ALA A 17 12.82 7.52 -3.86
N GLU A 18 13.40 7.97 -2.74
CA GLU A 18 13.14 7.43 -1.42
C GLU A 18 11.65 7.60 -1.12
N ASP A 19 10.95 6.47 -1.05
CA ASP A 19 10.06 6.11 0.03
C ASP A 19 9.27 7.26 0.69
N GLU A 20 8.07 7.56 0.17
CA GLU A 20 7.01 8.18 0.97
C GLU A 20 5.71 7.36 1.03
N ASP A 21 5.67 6.16 0.46
CA ASP A 21 4.52 5.25 0.52
C ASP A 21 4.87 3.92 1.21
N GLU A 22 5.60 3.97 2.34
CA GLU A 22 5.82 2.79 3.21
C GLU A 22 4.50 2.28 3.85
N HIS A 23 3.39 3.00 3.64
CA HIS A 23 2.05 2.53 3.93
C HIS A 23 1.37 2.08 2.64
N GLY A 24 1.68 0.85 2.22
CA GLY A 24 1.04 0.22 1.07
C GLY A 24 -0.46 0.52 1.05
N GLU A 25 -0.90 1.25 0.03
CA GLU A 25 -2.26 1.73 -0.08
C GLU A 25 -3.22 0.55 0.10
N THR A 26 -4.06 0.59 1.13
CA THR A 26 -5.03 -0.48 1.35
C THR A 26 -6.06 -0.44 0.22
N LEU A 27 -6.03 -1.43 -0.66
CA LEU A 27 -6.92 -1.51 -1.82
C LEU A 27 -8.11 -2.43 -1.56
N CYS A 28 -9.27 -2.06 -2.08
CA CYS A 28 -10.46 -2.89 -2.06
C CYS A 28 -10.25 -4.13 -2.93
N GLY A 29 -10.31 -5.32 -2.34
CA GLY A 29 -10.13 -6.59 -3.05
C GLY A 29 -11.21 -6.92 -4.11
N SER A 30 -12.29 -6.13 -4.19
CA SER A 30 -13.33 -6.28 -5.23
C SER A 30 -13.20 -5.29 -6.39
N CYS A 31 -12.80 -4.04 -6.13
CA CYS A 31 -12.81 -2.98 -7.15
C CYS A 31 -11.47 -2.26 -7.33
N GLY A 32 -10.45 -2.58 -6.53
CA GLY A 32 -9.14 -1.96 -6.58
C GLY A 32 -9.10 -0.50 -6.14
N GLY A 33 -10.18 0.04 -5.58
CA GLY A 33 -10.22 1.41 -5.08
C GLY A 33 -9.41 1.58 -3.79
N ASN A 34 -8.82 2.76 -3.61
CA ASN A 34 -7.97 3.12 -2.47
C ASN A 34 -8.80 3.29 -1.18
N TYR A 35 -8.17 3.05 -0.04
CA TYR A 35 -8.77 3.29 1.27
C TYR A 35 -9.17 4.75 1.46
N SER A 36 -10.36 4.94 2.01
CA SER A 36 -10.89 6.24 2.43
C SER A 36 -11.58 6.06 3.78
N GLY A 37 -11.21 6.88 4.77
CA GLY A 37 -11.74 6.81 6.13
C GLY A 37 -13.23 7.20 6.24
N ASP A 38 -13.76 7.87 5.21
CA ASP A 38 -15.19 8.21 5.13
C ASP A 38 -16.07 7.05 4.64
N GLU A 39 -15.46 5.96 4.13
CA GLU A 39 -16.20 4.81 3.61
C GLU A 39 -16.28 3.66 4.62
N PHE A 40 -17.32 2.83 4.52
CA PHE A 40 -17.41 1.61 5.30
C PHE A 40 -16.55 0.50 4.67
N TRP A 41 -15.61 -0.03 5.46
CA TRP A 41 -14.72 -1.11 5.07
C TRP A 41 -14.88 -2.32 5.99
N ILE A 42 -14.65 -3.51 5.42
CA ILE A 42 -14.69 -4.79 6.14
C ILE A 42 -13.50 -5.66 5.71
N GLY A 43 -12.86 -6.30 6.70
CA GLY A 43 -11.81 -7.29 6.49
C GLY A 43 -12.40 -8.70 6.34
N CYS A 44 -11.79 -9.54 5.52
CA CYS A 44 -12.14 -10.95 5.42
C CYS A 44 -11.06 -11.80 6.10
N ASP A 45 -11.42 -12.55 7.15
CA ASP A 45 -10.47 -13.40 7.89
C ASP A 45 -9.92 -14.58 7.09
N ILE A 46 -10.55 -14.94 5.96
CA ILE A 46 -10.14 -16.10 5.14
C ILE A 46 -9.03 -15.72 4.17
N CYS A 47 -9.16 -14.56 3.51
CA CYS A 47 -8.22 -14.12 2.49
C CYS A 47 -7.39 -12.90 2.91
N GLU A 48 -7.61 -12.41 4.14
CA GLU A 48 -6.88 -11.31 4.77
C GLU A 48 -6.87 -10.03 3.93
N ARG A 49 -7.98 -9.78 3.21
CA ARG A 49 -8.17 -8.62 2.34
C ARG A 49 -9.24 -7.68 2.86
N TRP A 50 -9.11 -6.42 2.48
CA TRP A 50 -10.03 -5.34 2.78
C TRP A 50 -10.99 -5.05 1.62
N TYR A 51 -12.23 -4.68 1.96
CA TYR A 51 -13.28 -4.43 0.98
C TYR A 51 -14.15 -3.25 1.39
N HIS A 52 -14.60 -2.43 0.43
CA HIS A 52 -15.74 -1.56 0.68
C HIS A 52 -16.98 -2.41 0.97
N GLY A 53 -17.76 -2.08 1.99
CA GLY A 53 -19.00 -2.80 2.28
C GLY A 53 -19.99 -2.78 1.11
N LYS A 54 -20.03 -1.68 0.33
CA LYS A 54 -20.83 -1.58 -0.91
C LYS A 54 -20.43 -2.57 -2.01
N CYS A 55 -19.14 -2.94 -2.06
CA CYS A 55 -18.59 -3.87 -3.04
C CYS A 55 -18.96 -5.33 -2.72
N VAL A 56 -19.02 -5.68 -1.44
CA VAL A 56 -19.39 -7.03 -0.96
C VAL A 56 -20.82 -7.14 -0.43
N LYS A 57 -21.63 -6.08 -0.60
CA LYS A 57 -23.05 -6.01 -0.19
C LYS A 57 -23.29 -6.27 1.30
N ILE A 58 -22.36 -5.80 2.14
CA ILE A 58 -22.47 -5.81 3.60
C ILE A 58 -22.69 -4.37 4.08
N THR A 59 -23.65 -4.21 4.98
CA THR A 59 -23.89 -2.96 5.72
C THR A 59 -23.29 -3.08 7.13
N PRO A 60 -23.00 -1.96 7.81
CA PRO A 60 -22.52 -2.01 9.20
C PRO A 60 -23.43 -2.86 10.10
N ALA A 61 -24.76 -2.67 10.01
CA ALA A 61 -25.72 -3.45 10.77
C ALA A 61 -25.66 -4.97 10.50
N LYS A 62 -25.27 -5.38 9.28
CA LYS A 62 -25.09 -6.79 8.95
C LYS A 62 -23.76 -7.33 9.45
N ALA A 63 -22.71 -6.50 9.50
CA ALA A 63 -21.40 -6.87 10.05
C ALA A 63 -21.44 -7.18 11.56
N GLU A 64 -22.33 -6.53 12.31
CA GLU A 64 -22.53 -6.78 13.76
C GLU A 64 -23.03 -8.21 14.09
N SER A 65 -23.41 -9.00 13.09
CA SER A 65 -24.03 -10.33 13.27
C SER A 65 -23.39 -11.43 12.40
N ILE A 66 -22.16 -11.20 11.92
CA ILE A 66 -21.39 -12.13 11.06
C ILE A 66 -20.30 -12.83 11.86
#